data_AF-A0A977KUS1-F1
#
_entry.id   AF-A0A977KUS1-F1
#
_cell.length_a   1.000
_cell.length_b   1.000
_cell.length_c   1.000
_cell.angle_alpha   90.00
_cell.angle_beta   90.00
_cell.angle_gamma   90.00
#
_symmetry.space_group_name_H-M   'P 1'
#
loop_
_entity.id
_entity.type
_entity.pdbx_description
1 polymer ?
#
loop_
_entity_poly.entity_id
_entity_poly.type
_entity_poly.pdbx_seq_one_letter_code
_entity_poly.pdbx_strand_id
1 'polypeptide(L)'
;MAKQSPPQLLADEKHTWWRGDKVYVATTVAEGCLLGAELSQTAGSDDLQAAYGVFADEARELNPDYQPQTVNTDGWEATQKAWKDLFSGVTLILCFLHGTGIV
;
A
#
# COMPACT_ATOMS: atom_id res chain seq x y z
N MET A 1 5.39 -23.71 13.05
CA MET A 1 4.52 -22.63 13.56
C MET A 1 3.95 -21.91 12.36
N ALA A 2 2.65 -21.64 12.32
CA ALA A 2 2.07 -20.85 11.22
C ALA A 2 2.71 -19.46 11.23
N LYS A 3 3.23 -19.01 10.08
CA LYS A 3 3.85 -17.69 9.96
C LYS A 3 2.72 -16.66 10.07
N GLN A 4 2.78 -15.77 11.07
CA GLN A 4 1.80 -14.71 11.24
C GLN A 4 1.96 -13.67 10.11
N SER A 5 0.83 -13.09 9.67
CA SER A 5 0.86 -12.00 8.68
C SER A 5 1.70 -10.82 9.19
N PRO A 6 2.47 -10.15 8.32
CA PRO A 6 3.43 -9.15 8.76
C PRO A 6 2.74 -7.90 9.35
N PRO A 7 3.15 -7.41 10.53
CA PRO A 7 2.51 -6.27 11.19
C PRO A 7 2.98 -4.91 10.66
N GLN A 8 4.14 -4.84 10.01
CA GLN A 8 4.70 -3.62 9.44
C GLN A 8 4.78 -3.74 7.92
N LEU A 9 4.17 -2.78 7.24
CA LEU A 9 4.11 -2.72 5.79
C LEU A 9 4.82 -1.47 5.26
N LEU A 10 5.14 -1.48 3.98
CA LEU A 10 5.43 -0.29 3.19
C LEU A 10 4.53 -0.31 1.95
N ALA A 11 4.05 0.88 1.58
CA ALA A 11 3.24 1.10 0.41
C ALA A 11 3.81 2.24 -0.43
N ASP A 12 3.83 2.03 -1.75
CA ASP A 12 4.33 3.00 -2.73
C ASP A 12 3.70 2.75 -4.11
N GLU A 13 3.61 3.81 -4.92
CA GLU A 13 3.05 3.75 -6.27
C GLU A 13 4.13 3.85 -7.34
N LYS A 14 4.33 2.77 -8.10
CA LYS A 14 5.17 2.84 -9.29
C LYS A 14 4.42 3.52 -10.43
N HIS A 15 4.85 4.71 -10.83
CA HIS A 15 4.39 5.36 -12.05
C HIS A 15 4.82 4.55 -13.30
N THR A 16 3.88 4.23 -14.17
CA THR A 16 4.11 3.46 -15.40
C THR A 16 3.08 3.80 -16.48
N TRP A 17 3.10 3.04 -17.58
CA TRP A 17 2.20 3.21 -18.72
C TRP A 17 1.57 1.87 -19.11
N TRP A 18 0.27 1.89 -19.41
CA TRP A 18 -0.46 0.74 -19.93
C TRP A 18 -1.24 1.17 -21.17
N ARG A 19 -0.94 0.53 -22.31
CA ARG A 19 -1.60 0.81 -23.61
C ARG A 19 -1.59 2.28 -24.05
N GLY A 20 -0.59 3.05 -23.60
CA GLY A 20 -0.43 4.46 -23.95
C GLY A 20 -0.98 5.44 -22.91
N ASP A 21 -1.67 4.95 -21.88
CA ASP A 21 -2.17 5.77 -20.77
C ASP A 21 -1.26 5.66 -19.55
N LYS A 22 -1.08 6.77 -18.84
CA LYS A 22 -0.32 6.79 -17.59
C LYS A 22 -1.15 6.12 -16.50
N VAL A 23 -0.56 5.13 -15.85
CA VAL A 23 -1.17 4.37 -14.76
C VAL A 23 -0.17 4.22 -13.60
N TYR A 24 -0.65 3.67 -12.50
CA TYR A 24 0.11 3.50 -11.26
C TYR A 24 0.01 2.04 -10.85
N VAL A 25 1.08 1.48 -10.28
CA VAL A 25 1.01 0.17 -9.64
C VAL A 25 1.14 0.39 -8.14
N ALA A 26 0.05 0.14 -7.41
CA ALA A 26 0.01 0.23 -5.95
C ALA A 26 0.70 -1.01 -5.38
N THR A 27 1.90 -0.83 -4.83
CA THR A 27 2.71 -1.93 -4.30
C THR A 27 2.62 -1.98 -2.78
N THR A 28 2.44 -3.17 -2.23
CA THR A 28 2.52 -3.42 -0.78
C THR A 28 3.65 -4.40 -0.53
N VAL A 29 4.56 -4.07 0.38
CA VAL A 29 5.72 -4.91 0.70
C VAL A 29 5.89 -5.09 2.20
N ALA A 30 6.42 -6.24 2.61
CA ALA A 30 6.87 -6.49 3.98
C ALA A 30 7.94 -7.60 3.99
N GLU A 31 8.81 -7.58 4.99
CA GLU A 31 9.83 -8.62 5.20
C GLU A 31 10.69 -8.95 3.96
N GLY A 32 10.94 -7.97 3.09
CA GLY A 32 11.69 -8.16 1.85
C GLY A 32 10.92 -8.87 0.73
N CYS A 33 9.60 -8.99 0.85
CA CYS A 33 8.71 -9.57 -0.15
C CYS A 33 7.69 -8.55 -0.67
N LEU A 34 7.36 -8.66 -1.95
CA LEU A 34 6.21 -7.99 -2.54
C LEU A 34 4.96 -8.82 -2.23
N LEU A 35 4.03 -8.23 -1.48
CA LEU A 35 2.80 -8.87 -1.03
C LEU A 35 1.60 -8.54 -1.92
N GLY A 36 1.62 -7.37 -2.55
CA GLY A 36 0.58 -6.94 -3.49
C GLY A 36 1.14 -5.99 -4.53
N ALA A 37 0.61 -6.05 -5.75
CA ALA A 37 0.91 -5.14 -6.85
C ALA A 37 -0.30 -5.07 -7.78
N GLU A 38 -1.16 -4.09 -7.56
CA GLU A 38 -2.39 -3.91 -8.33
C GLU A 38 -2.34 -2.63 -9.16
N LEU A 39 -2.96 -2.64 -10.33
CA LEU A 39 -3.05 -1.45 -11.18
C LEU A 39 -4.07 -0.46 -10.62
N SER A 40 -3.66 0.80 -10.56
CA SER A 40 -4.51 1.95 -10.29
C SER A 40 -4.52 2.87 -11.50
N GLN A 41 -5.71 3.23 -11.97
CA GLN A 41 -5.86 4.08 -13.16
C GLN A 41 -5.36 5.50 -12.91
N THR A 42 -5.51 6.01 -11.68
CA THR A 42 -4.99 7.31 -11.27
C THR A 42 -4.23 7.22 -9.94
N ALA A 43 -3.57 8.31 -9.53
CA ALA A 43 -3.05 8.47 -8.17
C ALA A 43 -4.09 9.12 -7.23
N GLY A 44 -5.38 9.09 -7.59
CA GLY A 44 -6.47 9.59 -6.77
C GLY A 44 -6.86 8.58 -5.69
N SER A 45 -7.47 9.08 -4.61
CA SER A 45 -7.77 8.28 -3.42
C SER A 45 -8.66 7.07 -3.72
N ASP A 46 -9.69 7.23 -4.54
CA ASP A 46 -10.65 6.15 -4.82
C ASP A 46 -10.00 4.99 -5.60
N ASP A 47 -9.22 5.31 -6.64
CA ASP A 47 -8.53 4.30 -7.44
C ASP A 47 -7.41 3.62 -6.63
N LEU A 48 -6.66 4.37 -5.82
CA LEU A 48 -5.63 3.81 -4.95
C LEU A 48 -6.23 2.95 -3.84
N GLN A 49 -7.36 3.35 -3.26
CA GLN A 49 -8.08 2.54 -2.28
C GLN A 49 -8.56 1.23 -2.90
N ALA A 50 -9.07 1.25 -4.13
CA ALA A 50 -9.45 0.03 -4.84
C ALA A 50 -8.23 -0.87 -5.09
N ALA A 51 -7.10 -0.31 -5.54
CA ALA A 51 -5.89 -1.08 -5.85
C ALA A 51 -5.24 -1.68 -4.58
N TYR A 52 -5.02 -0.88 -3.52
CA TYR A 52 -4.55 -1.41 -2.24
C TYR A 52 -5.55 -2.35 -1.57
N GLY A 53 -6.85 -2.18 -1.87
CA GLY A 53 -7.92 -3.02 -1.38
C GLY A 53 -7.78 -4.49 -1.79
N VAL A 54 -7.20 -4.76 -2.97
CA VAL A 54 -6.93 -6.14 -3.42
C VAL A 54 -6.01 -6.86 -2.42
N PHE A 55 -4.90 -6.24 -2.02
CA PHE A 55 -4.04 -6.79 -0.96
C PHE A 55 -4.81 -6.93 0.36
N ALA A 56 -5.64 -5.95 0.73
CA ALA A 56 -6.37 -6.00 1.99
C ALA A 56 -7.36 -7.16 2.05
N ASP A 57 -8.06 -7.44 0.94
CA ASP A 57 -8.99 -8.54 0.81
C ASP A 57 -8.26 -9.89 0.83
N GLU A 58 -7.20 -10.04 0.04
CA GLU A 58 -6.37 -11.26 0.01
C GLU A 58 -5.73 -11.57 1.38
N ALA A 59 -5.23 -10.54 2.07
CA ALA A 59 -4.66 -10.70 3.40
C ALA A 59 -5.71 -11.15 4.43
N ARG A 60 -6.96 -10.67 4.30
CA ARG A 60 -8.08 -11.07 5.17
C ARG A 60 -8.68 -12.42 4.81
N GLU A 61 -8.55 -12.87 3.56
CA GLU A 61 -8.90 -14.24 3.18
C GLU A 61 -8.02 -15.26 3.92
N LEU A 62 -6.73 -14.94 4.11
CA LEU A 62 -5.81 -15.77 4.89
C LEU A 62 -5.98 -15.62 6.40
N ASN A 63 -6.28 -14.41 6.87
CA ASN A 63 -6.48 -14.08 8.28
C ASN A 63 -7.59 -13.02 8.42
N PRO A 64 -8.83 -13.42 8.71
CA PRO A 64 -9.98 -12.51 8.73
C PRO A 64 -9.83 -11.28 9.65
N ASP A 65 -9.04 -11.41 10.71
CA ASP A 65 -8.81 -10.34 11.69
C ASP A 65 -7.52 -9.54 11.39
N TYR A 66 -6.91 -9.72 10.21
CA TYR A 66 -5.66 -9.05 9.86
C TYR A 66 -5.83 -7.53 9.83
N GLN A 67 -5.03 -6.87 10.67
CA GLN A 67 -4.84 -5.43 10.70
C GLN A 67 -3.33 -5.16 10.86
N PRO A 68 -2.67 -4.50 9.89
CA PRO A 68 -1.29 -4.07 10.06
C PRO A 68 -1.24 -2.99 11.15
N GLN A 69 -0.16 -2.99 11.93
CA GLN A 69 0.08 -1.97 12.95
C GLN A 69 0.58 -0.68 12.33
N THR A 70 1.43 -0.78 11.31
CA THR A 70 2.06 0.37 10.66
C THR A 70 2.13 0.19 9.15
N VAL A 71 2.01 1.29 8.41
CA VAL A 71 2.40 1.35 7.00
C VAL A 71 3.29 2.57 6.76
N ASN A 72 4.46 2.34 6.15
CA ASN A 72 5.33 3.40 5.65
C ASN A 72 4.85 3.85 4.27
N THR A 73 4.69 5.15 4.05
CA THR A 73 4.24 5.74 2.78
C THR A 73 5.14 6.92 2.40
N ASP A 74 5.17 7.32 1.13
CA ASP A 74 5.94 8.49 0.64
C ASP A 74 5.40 9.85 1.11
N GLY A 75 4.18 9.86 1.66
CA GLY A 75 3.50 11.07 2.14
C GLY A 75 2.38 11.56 1.22
N TRP A 76 2.12 10.90 0.10
CA TRP A 76 1.01 11.23 -0.78
C TRP A 76 -0.34 11.10 -0.05
N GLU A 77 -1.14 12.18 -0.05
CA GLU A 77 -2.38 12.26 0.74
C GLU A 77 -3.41 11.18 0.35
N ALA A 78 -3.49 10.87 -0.94
CA ALA A 78 -4.41 9.85 -1.45
C ALA A 78 -4.04 8.45 -0.95
N THR A 79 -2.75 8.12 -0.93
CA THR A 79 -2.22 6.87 -0.37
C THR A 79 -2.52 6.79 1.12
N GLN A 80 -2.22 7.84 1.88
CA GLN A 80 -2.51 7.90 3.31
C GLN A 80 -4.00 7.70 3.61
N LYS A 81 -4.89 8.32 2.81
CA LYS A 81 -6.33 8.18 2.96
C LYS A 81 -6.77 6.74 2.66
N ALA A 82 -6.34 6.17 1.54
CA ALA A 82 -6.65 4.80 1.15
C ALA A 82 -6.31 3.80 2.28
N TRP A 83 -5.11 3.90 2.86
CA TRP A 83 -4.68 3.01 3.94
C TRP A 83 -5.48 3.20 5.24
N LYS A 84 -5.85 4.42 5.59
CA LYS A 84 -6.70 4.67 6.77
C LYS A 84 -8.12 4.13 6.58
N ASP A 85 -8.65 4.21 5.36
CA ASP A 85 -9.98 3.70 5.05
C ASP A 85 -10.00 2.17 5.02
N LEU A 86 -8.95 1.54 4.47
CA LEU A 86 -8.81 0.08 4.43
C LEU A 86 -8.50 -0.53 5.81
N PHE A 87 -7.72 0.17 6.63
CA PHE A 87 -7.23 -0.31 7.92
C PHE A 87 -7.33 0.80 8.98
N SER A 88 -8.50 0.94 9.60
CA SER A 88 -8.78 2.05 10.54
C SER A 88 -7.83 2.16 11.74
N GLY A 89 -7.16 1.08 12.12
CA GLY A 89 -6.18 1.05 13.21
C GLY A 89 -4.72 1.25 12.79
N VAL A 90 -4.44 1.45 11.50
CA VAL A 90 -3.07 1.53 11.00
C VAL A 90 -2.41 2.86 11.40
N THR A 91 -1.17 2.78 11.88
CA THR A 91 -0.33 3.95 12.09
C THR A 91 0.41 4.27 10.79
N LEU A 92 0.21 5.48 10.27
CA LEU A 92 0.96 5.95 9.10
C LEU A 92 2.33 6.46 9.53
N ILE A 93 3.36 6.04 8.82
CA ILE A 93 4.73 6.52 8.98
C ILE A 93 5.18 7.11 7.64
N LEU A 94 5.83 8.27 7.69
CA LEU A 94 6.43 8.87 6.50
C LEU A 94 7.77 8.21 6.21
N CYS A 95 7.96 7.79 4.97
CA CYS A 95 9.17 7.16 4.50
C CYS A 95 10.33 8.16 4.54
N PHE A 96 11.36 7.87 5.34
CA PHE A 96 12.56 8.70 5.42
C PHE A 96 13.23 8.89 4.05
N LEU A 97 13.23 7.87 3.19
CA LEU A 97 13.85 7.95 1.87
C LEU A 97 13.13 8.96 0.96
N HIS A 98 11.80 9.04 1.04
CA HIS A 98 11.02 10.02 0.28
C HIS A 98 11.09 11.43 0.88
N GLY A 99 11.09 11.55 2.21
CA GLY A 99 11.12 12.84 2.90
C GLY A 99 12.49 13.53 2.94
N THR A 100 13.58 12.89 2.51
CA THR A 100 14.95 13.42 2.70
C THR A 100 15.54 14.17 1.53
N GLY A 101 14.94 14.19 0.34
CA GLY A 101 15.45 14.99 -0.78
C GLY A 101 16.96 14.81 -1.04
N ILE A 102 17.54 13.65 -0.70
CA ILE A 102 18.90 13.30 -1.10
C ILE A 102 18.78 12.85 -2.56
N VAL A 103 18.74 13.87 -3.42
CA VAL A 103 19.25 13.82 -4.80
C VAL A 103 20.76 13.98 -4.80
#